data_AF-A0A936B3P3-F1
#
_entry.id   AF-A0A936B3P3-F1
#
_cell.length_a   1.000
_cell.length_b   1.000
_cell.length_c   1.000
_cell.angle_alpha   90.00
_cell.angle_beta   90.00
_cell.angle_gamma   90.00
#
_symmetry.space_group_name_H-M   'P 1'
#
loop_
_entity.id
_entity.type
_entity.pdbx_description
1 polymer ?
#
loop_
_entity_poly.entity_id
_entity_poly.type
_entity_poly.pdbx_seq_one_letter_code
_entity_poly.pdbx_strand_id
1 'polypeptide(L)'
;MKRYLLLTLLFLAACSPSTTAEPTSYPAPDVAPATAQPAYPSPEQPVSSADPSPYPEPMPEQLLPATGEFPLSLAQPATMPDGATITLIRLEDSRCPPDVTCVWAGELAAEVEIATAVGLTETLRLTTLEAVVSNVLGGHLLQVITAEPQPLSTDNVAPEAYKLVIGRTESKTTNGIYYLDSVDVSLMESFPLQASARLVGNFADGCTSLAKVETMREGNQFTLTPIVTRPADMMCTEALVPFEENVSLDIQGLPAGTYTVVVGEISAEFTLDVDNE
;
A
#
# COMPACT_ATOMS: atom_id res chain seq x y z
N MET A 1 23.80 -56.56 -4.28
CA MET A 1 24.98 -57.25 -3.69
C MET A 1 26.19 -56.33 -3.81
N LYS A 2 27.06 -56.31 -2.77
CA LYS A 2 28.31 -55.52 -2.55
C LYS A 2 28.10 -54.07 -2.09
N ARG A 3 28.14 -53.79 -0.77
CA ARG A 3 29.25 -53.69 0.24
C ARG A 3 29.91 -52.30 0.20
N TYR A 4 29.49 -51.38 1.07
CA TYR A 4 30.14 -50.97 2.34
C TYR A 4 31.57 -50.41 2.19
N LEU A 5 31.74 -49.12 2.47
CA LEU A 5 32.90 -48.65 3.22
C LEU A 5 32.51 -47.44 4.10
N LEU A 6 32.51 -47.71 5.40
CA LEU A 6 32.50 -46.78 6.52
C LEU A 6 33.87 -46.10 6.59
N LEU A 7 33.95 -44.78 6.78
CA LEU A 7 35.12 -44.17 7.44
C LEU A 7 34.68 -42.96 8.26
N THR A 8 34.49 -43.21 9.54
CA THR A 8 34.45 -42.23 10.62
C THR A 8 35.88 -41.74 10.92
N LEU A 9 36.08 -40.43 11.06
CA LEU A 9 37.24 -39.89 11.76
C LEU A 9 36.85 -38.61 12.52
N LEU A 10 36.83 -38.79 13.84
CA LEU A 10 36.83 -37.79 14.90
C LEU A 10 38.01 -36.82 14.73
N PHE A 11 37.77 -35.51 14.89
CA PHE A 11 38.77 -34.61 15.46
C PHE A 11 38.10 -33.71 16.50
N LEU A 12 38.58 -33.86 17.74
CA LEU A 12 38.36 -32.98 18.89
C LEU A 12 39.33 -31.78 18.84
N ALA A 13 38.97 -30.78 19.64
CA ALA A 13 39.76 -29.63 20.13
C ALA A 13 39.73 -28.37 19.23
N ALA A 14 39.57 -27.14 19.73
CA ALA A 14 39.68 -26.63 21.09
C ALA A 14 38.79 -25.38 21.26
N CYS A 15 38.31 -25.22 22.50
CA CYS A 15 37.57 -24.06 23.00
C CYS A 15 38.51 -22.83 23.10
N SER A 16 38.07 -21.66 22.63
CA SER A 16 38.71 -20.37 22.93
C SER A 16 37.66 -19.42 23.48
N PRO A 17 37.68 -19.06 24.78
CA PRO A 17 36.88 -17.96 25.30
C PRO A 17 37.67 -16.66 25.17
N SER A 18 37.22 -15.75 24.31
CA SER A 18 37.75 -14.38 24.25
C SER A 18 36.90 -13.47 25.11
N THR A 19 37.53 -12.98 26.18
CA THR A 19 37.37 -11.65 26.77
C THR A 19 35.98 -11.28 27.32
N THR A 20 35.84 -11.53 28.61
CA THR A 20 34.89 -10.86 29.51
C THR A 20 35.21 -9.37 29.55
N ALA A 21 34.31 -8.54 29.02
CA ALA A 21 34.32 -7.10 29.29
C ALA A 21 33.74 -6.86 30.68
N GLU A 22 34.50 -6.17 31.54
CA GLU A 22 34.06 -5.69 32.84
C GLU A 22 32.83 -4.76 32.69
N PRO A 23 31.78 -4.92 33.51
CA PRO A 23 30.78 -3.87 33.66
C PRO A 23 31.38 -2.75 34.51
N THR A 24 31.70 -1.62 33.88
CA THR A 24 31.98 -0.36 34.57
C THR A 24 30.73 0.05 35.33
N SER A 25 30.78 -0.08 36.66
CA SER A 25 29.79 0.43 37.59
C SER A 25 29.73 1.97 37.48
N TYR A 26 28.66 2.49 36.90
CA TYR A 26 28.30 3.90 37.05
C TYR A 26 27.89 4.16 38.50
N PRO A 27 28.50 5.12 39.22
CA PRO A 27 27.97 5.55 40.50
C PRO A 27 26.63 6.26 40.30
N ALA A 28 25.65 5.91 41.13
CA ALA A 28 24.36 6.58 41.20
C ALA A 28 24.57 8.08 41.55
N PRO A 29 23.78 9.01 40.98
CA PRO A 29 23.80 10.40 41.40
C PRO A 29 23.29 10.51 42.84
N ASP A 30 24.07 11.19 43.68
CA ASP A 30 23.72 11.51 45.06
C ASP A 30 22.35 12.18 45.15
N VAL A 31 21.42 11.51 45.84
CA VAL A 31 20.10 12.04 46.19
C VAL A 31 20.30 13.10 47.28
N ALA A 32 20.12 14.37 46.90
CA ALA A 32 20.06 15.46 47.86
C ALA A 32 18.86 15.26 48.82
N PRO A 33 19.01 15.54 50.13
CA PRO A 33 17.93 15.37 51.08
C PRO A 33 16.81 16.38 50.80
N ALA A 34 15.57 15.86 50.73
CA ALA A 34 14.35 16.63 50.60
C ALA A 34 14.21 17.61 51.77
N THR A 35 14.39 18.90 51.52
CA THR A 35 14.00 19.96 52.44
C THR A 35 12.48 20.02 52.49
N ALA A 36 11.92 19.76 53.67
CA ALA A 36 10.50 19.87 53.95
C ALA A 36 9.98 21.28 53.62
N GLN A 37 9.06 21.38 52.67
CA GLN A 37 8.29 22.60 52.43
C GLN A 37 7.27 22.79 53.55
N PRO A 38 7.07 24.03 54.06
CA PRO A 38 6.06 24.31 55.06
C PRO A 38 4.66 24.15 54.48
N ALA A 39 3.77 23.54 55.26
CA ALA A 39 2.36 23.38 54.96
C ALA A 39 1.67 24.76 54.94
N TYR A 40 1.18 25.17 53.77
CA TYR A 40 0.29 26.32 53.65
C TYR A 40 -1.16 25.87 53.90
N PRO A 41 -1.93 26.57 54.74
CA PRO A 41 -3.34 26.28 54.92
C PRO A 41 -4.12 26.66 53.65
N SER A 42 -4.94 25.72 53.19
CA SER A 42 -5.90 25.89 52.09
C SER A 42 -6.98 26.90 52.48
N PRO A 43 -7.21 27.98 51.71
CA PRO A 43 -8.36 28.85 51.95
C PRO A 43 -9.64 28.16 51.47
N GLU A 44 -10.59 28.01 52.39
CA GLU A 44 -11.96 27.55 52.12
C GLU A 44 -12.62 28.39 51.01
N GLN A 45 -13.12 27.67 50.00
CA GLN A 45 -13.87 28.24 48.88
C GLN A 45 -15.30 28.60 49.35
N PRO A 46 -15.82 29.81 49.10
CA PRO A 46 -17.24 30.05 49.19
C PRO A 46 -17.94 29.45 47.98
N VAL A 47 -18.85 28.51 48.24
CA VAL A 47 -19.82 27.99 47.27
C VAL A 47 -20.78 29.11 46.86
N SER A 48 -20.74 29.51 45.59
CA SER A 48 -21.75 30.38 44.98
C SER A 48 -22.47 29.62 43.87
N SER A 49 -23.75 29.42 44.12
CA SER A 49 -24.73 28.70 43.31
C SER A 49 -25.17 29.47 42.06
N ALA A 50 -25.39 28.69 41.00
CA ALA A 50 -26.39 28.87 39.94
C ALA A 50 -26.30 30.15 39.10
N ASP A 51 -25.65 30.01 37.94
CA ASP A 51 -25.98 30.77 36.74
C ASP A 51 -26.35 29.76 35.63
N PRO A 52 -27.53 29.84 34.99
CA PRO A 52 -27.85 29.00 33.84
C PRO A 52 -27.05 29.49 32.63
N SER A 53 -26.06 28.70 32.24
CA SER A 53 -25.22 29.02 31.10
C SER A 53 -26.03 29.07 29.79
N PRO A 54 -25.90 30.11 28.97
CA PRO A 54 -26.45 30.15 27.63
C PRO A 54 -25.42 29.59 26.65
N TYR A 55 -25.03 28.31 26.82
CA TYR A 55 -24.35 27.63 25.73
C TYR A 55 -25.42 27.09 24.78
N PRO A 56 -25.46 27.51 23.51
CA PRO A 56 -26.25 26.80 22.53
C PRO A 56 -25.80 25.34 22.51
N GLU A 57 -26.76 24.42 22.48
CA GLU A 57 -26.55 22.98 22.37
C GLU A 57 -25.48 22.70 21.29
N PRO A 58 -24.59 21.71 21.50
CA PRO A 58 -23.63 21.34 20.46
C PRO A 58 -24.42 21.01 19.20
N MET A 59 -24.20 21.83 18.17
CA MET A 59 -24.66 21.60 16.81
C MET A 59 -24.36 20.14 16.47
N PRO A 60 -25.30 19.36 15.91
CA PRO A 60 -24.97 18.02 15.48
C PRO A 60 -23.82 18.16 14.50
N GLU A 61 -22.68 17.58 14.84
CA GLU A 61 -21.54 17.47 13.96
C GLU A 61 -21.97 16.50 12.86
N GLN A 62 -22.74 17.01 11.91
CA GLN A 62 -22.88 16.39 10.63
C GLN A 62 -21.53 16.61 9.96
N LEU A 63 -20.60 15.72 10.30
CA LEU A 63 -19.49 15.33 9.44
C LEU A 63 -20.11 15.02 8.09
N LEU A 64 -20.16 16.01 7.22
CA LEU A 64 -20.12 15.76 5.79
C LEU A 64 -18.86 14.89 5.62
N PRO A 65 -18.98 13.64 5.14
CA PRO A 65 -17.79 12.81 5.01
C PRO A 65 -16.83 13.56 4.10
N ALA A 66 -15.63 13.83 4.60
CA ALA A 66 -14.48 13.94 3.71
C ALA A 66 -14.58 12.74 2.77
N THR A 67 -14.43 12.99 1.47
CA THR A 67 -14.62 12.04 0.37
C THR A 67 -14.49 10.58 0.83
N GLY A 68 -15.63 9.87 0.89
CA GLY A 68 -15.76 8.44 1.21
C GLY A 68 -15.09 7.92 2.50
N GLU A 69 -15.80 7.96 3.62
CA GLU A 69 -15.49 7.13 4.79
C GLU A 69 -16.29 5.82 4.73
N PHE A 70 -15.62 4.68 4.86
CA PHE A 70 -16.22 3.34 4.71
C PHE A 70 -16.02 2.52 5.98
N PRO A 71 -17.08 2.22 6.74
CA PRO A 71 -16.99 1.31 7.87
C PRO A 71 -16.76 -0.12 7.36
N LEU A 72 -15.73 -0.79 7.87
CA LEU A 72 -15.41 -2.18 7.58
C LEU A 72 -15.46 -3.03 8.84
N SER A 73 -16.06 -4.20 8.70
CA SER A 73 -15.94 -5.33 9.63
C SER A 73 -15.25 -6.48 8.89
N LEU A 74 -14.61 -7.38 9.63
CA LEU A 74 -13.91 -8.51 9.03
C LEU A 74 -14.83 -9.35 8.12
N ALA A 75 -14.35 -9.65 6.92
CA ALA A 75 -15.04 -10.43 5.89
C ALA A 75 -16.42 -9.87 5.45
N GLN A 76 -16.77 -8.65 5.83
CA GLN A 76 -17.97 -7.96 5.38
C GLN A 76 -17.59 -6.91 4.32
N PRO A 77 -18.00 -7.09 3.05
CA PRO A 77 -17.72 -6.10 2.02
C PRO A 77 -18.54 -4.82 2.26
N ALA A 78 -17.88 -3.67 2.16
CA ALA A 78 -18.54 -2.37 2.06
C ALA A 78 -18.50 -1.88 0.61
N THR A 79 -19.57 -1.21 0.17
CA THR A 79 -19.68 -0.67 -1.18
C THR A 79 -19.35 0.81 -1.20
N MET A 80 -18.46 1.22 -2.11
CA MET A 80 -18.07 2.60 -2.38
C MET A 80 -19.08 3.27 -3.34
N PRO A 81 -19.12 4.63 -3.42
CA PRO A 81 -20.10 5.34 -4.24
C PRO A 81 -19.98 5.06 -5.74
N ASP A 82 -18.81 4.67 -6.22
CA ASP A 82 -18.53 4.28 -7.61
C ASP A 82 -18.85 2.80 -7.90
N GLY A 83 -19.44 2.08 -6.94
CA GLY A 83 -19.84 0.68 -7.08
C GLY A 83 -18.70 -0.31 -6.85
N ALA A 84 -17.48 0.15 -6.54
CA ALA A 84 -16.42 -0.74 -6.06
C ALA A 84 -16.77 -1.31 -4.68
N THR A 85 -16.32 -2.52 -4.37
CA THR A 85 -16.43 -3.12 -3.04
C THR A 85 -15.06 -3.22 -2.40
N ILE A 86 -14.98 -2.93 -1.10
CA ILE A 86 -13.80 -3.11 -0.28
C ILE A 86 -14.11 -4.11 0.83
N THR A 87 -13.24 -5.10 1.02
CA THR A 87 -13.43 -6.19 1.98
C THR A 87 -12.20 -6.27 2.88
N LEU A 88 -12.40 -6.26 4.20
CA LEU A 88 -11.33 -6.54 5.14
C LEU A 88 -11.05 -8.05 5.17
N ILE A 89 -9.89 -8.47 4.67
CA ILE A 89 -9.46 -9.88 4.63
C ILE A 89 -8.82 -10.27 5.95
N ARG A 90 -7.93 -9.41 6.46
CA ARG A 90 -7.13 -9.68 7.66
C ARG A 90 -6.90 -8.40 8.44
N LEU A 91 -6.85 -8.55 9.75
CA LEU A 91 -6.50 -7.50 10.68
C LEU A 91 -5.41 -7.97 11.64
N GLU A 92 -4.35 -7.19 11.75
CA GLU A 92 -3.26 -7.38 12.71
C GLU A 92 -3.18 -6.11 13.56
N ASP A 93 -3.58 -6.21 14.82
CA ASP A 93 -3.53 -5.09 15.75
C ASP A 93 -2.37 -5.26 16.73
N SER A 94 -1.32 -4.46 16.56
CA SER A 94 -0.20 -4.36 17.50
C SER A 94 -0.09 -2.94 18.06
N ARG A 95 -1.17 -2.15 18.05
CA ARG A 95 -1.19 -0.80 18.61
C ARG A 95 -0.83 -0.84 20.10
N CYS A 96 -0.05 0.14 20.53
CA CYS A 96 0.35 0.23 21.93
C CYS A 96 -0.88 0.48 22.81
N PRO A 97 -1.23 -0.43 23.74
CA PRO A 97 -2.35 -0.19 24.63
C PRO A 97 -2.12 1.05 25.49
N PRO A 98 -3.13 1.91 25.70
CA PRO A 98 -2.97 3.16 26.43
C PRO A 98 -2.71 2.96 27.93
N ASP A 99 -2.92 1.75 28.46
CA ASP A 99 -2.71 1.36 29.86
C ASP A 99 -1.30 0.84 30.15
N VAL A 100 -0.41 0.81 29.15
CA VAL A 100 1.01 0.41 29.32
C VAL A 100 1.95 1.37 28.60
N THR A 101 3.25 1.28 28.94
CA THR A 101 4.31 2.02 28.23
C THR A 101 5.02 1.09 27.27
N CYS A 102 4.87 1.32 25.96
CA CYS A 102 5.59 0.56 24.94
C CYS A 102 6.99 1.11 24.68
N VAL A 103 7.92 0.20 24.36
CA VAL A 103 9.27 0.56 23.91
C VAL A 103 9.27 1.02 22.44
N TRP A 104 8.31 0.53 21.65
CA TRP A 104 8.14 0.83 20.23
C TRP A 104 6.73 1.37 19.95
N ALA A 105 6.58 2.25 18.95
CA ALA A 105 5.28 2.69 18.48
C ALA A 105 4.61 1.53 17.75
N GLY A 106 3.62 0.91 18.40
CA GLY A 106 2.81 -0.14 17.79
C GLY A 106 1.85 0.43 16.72
N GLU A 107 1.51 -0.38 15.72
CA GLU A 107 0.57 -0.02 14.65
C GLU A 107 -0.52 -1.09 14.47
N LEU A 108 -1.60 -0.70 13.80
CA LEU A 108 -2.56 -1.65 13.25
C LEU A 108 -2.37 -1.72 11.75
N ALA A 109 -2.38 -2.94 11.23
CA ALA A 109 -2.31 -3.25 9.81
C ALA A 109 -3.56 -4.01 9.37
N ALA A 110 -4.17 -3.56 8.28
CA ALA A 110 -5.35 -4.15 7.67
C ALA A 110 -5.03 -4.59 6.24
N GLU A 111 -5.24 -5.87 5.91
CA GLU A 111 -5.23 -6.33 4.52
C GLU A 111 -6.64 -6.22 3.96
N VAL A 112 -6.79 -5.45 2.89
CA VAL A 112 -8.06 -5.22 2.23
C VAL A 112 -8.02 -5.71 0.78
N GLU A 113 -9.13 -6.30 0.33
CA GLU A 113 -9.38 -6.58 -1.07
C GLU A 113 -10.29 -5.49 -1.64
N ILE A 114 -9.93 -4.95 -2.80
CA ILE A 114 -10.77 -4.02 -3.55
C ILE A 114 -11.20 -4.75 -4.82
N ALA A 115 -12.49 -4.73 -5.12
CA ALA A 115 -13.04 -5.21 -6.38
C ALA A 115 -13.84 -4.09 -7.04
N THR A 116 -13.46 -3.70 -8.24
CA THR A 116 -14.16 -2.66 -9.01
C THR A 116 -15.40 -3.22 -9.70
N ALA A 117 -16.37 -2.36 -10.05
CA ALA A 117 -17.56 -2.76 -10.81
C ALA A 117 -17.24 -3.37 -12.19
N VAL A 118 -16.04 -3.08 -12.73
CA VAL A 118 -15.53 -3.61 -14.01
C VAL A 118 -14.74 -4.92 -13.86
N GLY A 119 -14.65 -5.47 -12.64
CA GLY A 119 -14.04 -6.79 -12.38
C GLY A 119 -12.54 -6.80 -12.12
N LEU A 120 -11.88 -5.64 -12.02
CA LEU A 120 -10.49 -5.55 -11.56
C LEU A 120 -10.42 -5.71 -10.04
N THR A 121 -9.41 -6.45 -9.56
CA THR A 121 -9.15 -6.64 -8.13
C THR A 121 -7.75 -6.20 -7.73
N GLU A 122 -7.60 -5.67 -6.52
CA GLU A 122 -6.31 -5.26 -5.94
C GLU A 122 -6.32 -5.57 -4.44
N THR A 123 -5.22 -6.12 -3.92
CA THR A 123 -5.04 -6.34 -2.48
C THR A 123 -4.03 -5.33 -1.96
N LEU A 124 -4.40 -4.59 -0.91
CA LEU A 124 -3.55 -3.57 -0.29
C LEU A 124 -3.40 -3.83 1.21
N ARG A 125 -2.22 -3.52 1.76
CA ARG A 125 -1.98 -3.48 3.21
C ARG A 125 -2.01 -2.03 3.67
N LEU A 126 -3.05 -1.65 4.41
CA LEU A 126 -3.22 -0.32 4.98
C LEU A 126 -2.72 -0.31 6.42
N THR A 127 -2.04 0.75 6.84
CA THR A 127 -1.66 0.96 8.25
C THR A 127 -2.32 2.22 8.80
N THR A 128 -2.30 2.37 10.13
CA THR A 128 -2.77 3.60 10.79
C THR A 128 -1.83 4.79 10.61
N LEU A 129 -0.65 4.59 10.03
CA LEU A 129 0.40 5.62 9.93
C LEU A 129 0.51 6.19 8.51
N GLU A 130 0.22 5.39 7.49
CA GLU A 130 0.46 5.76 6.09
C GLU A 130 -0.76 5.47 5.21
N ALA A 131 -1.01 6.37 4.26
CA ALA A 131 -1.98 6.15 3.20
C ALA A 131 -1.34 5.41 2.03
N VAL A 132 -2.12 4.59 1.33
CA VAL A 132 -1.66 3.78 0.19
C VAL A 132 -2.46 4.14 -1.04
N VAL A 133 -1.80 4.23 -2.19
CA VAL A 133 -2.48 4.44 -3.48
C VAL A 133 -3.05 3.14 -4.01
N SER A 134 -4.33 3.16 -4.40
CA SER A 134 -4.96 2.08 -5.15
C SER A 134 -4.95 2.38 -6.65
N ASN A 135 -4.37 1.48 -7.44
CA ASN A 135 -4.36 1.62 -8.89
C ASN A 135 -5.74 1.32 -9.49
N VAL A 136 -6.46 0.33 -8.95
CA VAL A 136 -7.78 -0.05 -9.49
C VAL A 136 -8.86 0.98 -9.17
N LEU A 137 -8.65 1.80 -8.15
CA LEU A 137 -9.51 2.96 -7.87
C LEU A 137 -9.04 4.22 -8.61
N GLY A 138 -8.22 4.12 -9.66
CA GLY A 138 -7.79 5.28 -10.42
C GLY A 138 -6.81 6.18 -9.66
N GLY A 139 -5.96 5.59 -8.83
CA GLY A 139 -4.89 6.29 -8.12
C GLY A 139 -5.31 6.96 -6.81
N HIS A 140 -6.49 6.68 -6.27
CA HIS A 140 -6.95 7.30 -5.01
C HIS A 140 -6.11 6.83 -3.81
N LEU A 141 -5.96 7.70 -2.81
CA LEU A 141 -5.34 7.39 -1.54
C LEU A 141 -6.37 6.75 -0.60
N LEU A 142 -6.01 5.61 -0.03
CA LEU A 142 -6.75 4.93 1.02
C LEU A 142 -6.00 5.02 2.34
N GLN A 143 -6.70 5.34 3.42
CA GLN A 143 -6.12 5.46 4.75
C GLN A 143 -7.06 4.87 5.80
N VAL A 144 -6.49 4.23 6.83
CA VAL A 144 -7.24 3.91 8.05
C VAL A 144 -7.43 5.20 8.85
N ILE A 145 -8.64 5.75 8.85
CA ILE A 145 -8.99 6.98 9.58
C ILE A 145 -9.22 6.66 11.06
N THR A 146 -10.00 5.61 11.32
CA THR A 146 -10.22 5.11 12.67
C THR A 146 -10.20 3.59 12.70
N ALA A 147 -9.86 3.06 13.87
CA ALA A 147 -9.92 1.64 14.15
C ALA A 147 -10.36 1.46 15.61
N GLU A 148 -11.56 0.95 15.81
CA GLU A 148 -12.14 0.72 17.13
C GLU A 148 -12.36 -0.77 17.37
N PRO A 149 -12.22 -1.27 18.62
CA PRO A 149 -11.76 -0.52 19.80
C PRO A 149 -10.24 -0.29 19.80
N GLN A 150 -9.75 0.55 20.71
CA GLN A 150 -8.33 0.57 21.07
C GLN A 150 -8.03 -0.65 21.96
N PRO A 151 -6.93 -1.38 21.71
CA PRO A 151 -6.59 -2.53 22.53
C PRO A 151 -6.21 -2.08 23.95
N LEU A 152 -6.65 -2.83 24.96
CA LEU A 152 -6.15 -2.72 26.35
C LEU A 152 -5.22 -3.91 26.64
N SER A 153 -4.26 -3.75 27.55
CA SER A 153 -3.31 -4.83 27.87
C SER A 153 -3.96 -6.09 28.44
N THR A 154 -5.14 -5.94 29.03
CA THR A 154 -5.92 -7.02 29.63
C THR A 154 -6.92 -7.67 28.68
N ASP A 155 -7.15 -7.07 27.52
CA ASP A 155 -8.23 -7.46 26.63
C ASP A 155 -7.71 -8.31 25.48
N ASN A 156 -8.48 -9.34 25.13
CA ASN A 156 -8.30 -10.09 23.89
C ASN A 156 -9.49 -9.77 22.99
N VAL A 157 -9.35 -8.73 22.17
CA VAL A 157 -10.39 -8.31 21.24
C VAL A 157 -10.36 -9.21 20.02
N ALA A 158 -11.48 -9.87 19.73
CA ALA A 158 -11.59 -10.72 18.56
C ALA A 158 -11.51 -9.88 17.27
N PRO A 159 -10.83 -10.33 16.20
CA PRO A 159 -10.68 -9.57 14.95
C PRO A 159 -12.01 -9.09 14.33
N GLU A 160 -13.11 -9.83 14.54
CA GLU A 160 -14.43 -9.50 14.01
C GLU A 160 -15.14 -8.38 14.78
N ALA A 161 -14.67 -8.07 15.99
CA ALA A 161 -15.21 -6.99 16.81
C ALA A 161 -14.71 -5.61 16.36
N TYR A 162 -13.65 -5.58 15.54
CA TYR A 162 -13.08 -4.34 15.05
C TYR A 162 -13.97 -3.67 14.01
N LYS A 163 -14.06 -2.34 14.13
CA LYS A 163 -14.69 -1.44 13.17
C LYS A 163 -13.62 -0.49 12.68
N LEU A 164 -13.26 -0.62 11.40
CA LEU A 164 -12.36 0.32 10.74
C LEU A 164 -13.18 1.35 9.98
N VAL A 165 -12.74 2.60 9.95
CA VAL A 165 -13.20 3.57 8.97
C VAL A 165 -12.07 3.81 7.99
N ILE A 166 -12.30 3.46 6.72
CA ILE A 166 -11.34 3.71 5.65
C ILE A 166 -11.75 4.99 4.93
N GLY A 167 -10.84 5.97 4.87
CA GLY A 167 -11.02 7.19 4.11
C GLY A 167 -10.47 7.02 2.70
N ARG A 168 -11.16 7.61 1.70
CA ARG A 168 -10.72 7.64 0.30
C ARG A 168 -10.59 9.07 -0.20
N THR A 169 -9.36 9.54 -0.29
CA THR A 169 -9.11 10.87 -0.86
C THR A 169 -8.68 10.74 -2.32
N GLU A 170 -9.10 11.68 -3.16
CA GLU A 170 -8.49 11.84 -4.49
C GLU A 170 -7.00 12.10 -4.30
N SER A 171 -6.14 11.25 -4.87
CA SER A 171 -4.73 11.59 -4.93
C SER A 171 -4.57 12.64 -6.02
N LYS A 172 -4.02 13.79 -5.67
CA LYS A 172 -3.63 14.76 -6.70
C LYS A 172 -2.60 14.08 -7.59
N THR A 173 -2.97 13.70 -8.79
CA THR A 173 -2.09 12.98 -9.71
C THR A 173 -1.40 13.96 -10.64
N THR A 174 -0.14 13.68 -10.92
CA THR A 174 0.70 14.38 -11.88
C THR A 174 1.21 13.38 -12.92
N ASN A 175 1.80 13.88 -14.00
CA ASN A 175 2.43 13.00 -14.98
C ASN A 175 3.67 12.35 -14.36
N GLY A 176 3.74 11.02 -14.43
CA GLY A 176 4.94 10.28 -14.07
C GLY A 176 5.98 10.30 -15.19
N ILE A 177 7.17 9.75 -14.90
CA ILE A 177 8.22 9.55 -15.90
C ILE A 177 8.48 8.05 -16.01
N TYR A 178 8.60 7.58 -17.25
CA TYR A 178 9.00 6.22 -17.58
C TYR A 178 10.11 6.23 -18.63
N TYR A 179 10.93 5.19 -18.59
CA TYR A 179 11.94 4.86 -19.57
C TYR A 179 11.55 3.52 -20.19
N LEU A 180 11.62 3.43 -21.51
CA LEU A 180 11.27 2.22 -22.23
C LEU A 180 12.57 1.53 -22.69
N ASP A 181 12.69 0.25 -22.42
CA ASP A 181 13.86 -0.56 -22.76
C ASP A 181 13.63 -1.33 -24.07
N SER A 182 12.47 -1.98 -24.20
CA SER A 182 12.11 -2.71 -25.43
C SER A 182 10.61 -2.72 -25.71
N VAL A 183 10.30 -2.95 -26.98
CA VAL A 183 8.97 -3.29 -27.48
C VAL A 183 9.13 -4.52 -28.35
N ASP A 184 8.42 -5.58 -28.03
CA ASP A 184 8.45 -6.84 -28.76
C ASP A 184 7.03 -7.21 -29.21
N VAL A 185 6.86 -7.69 -30.43
CA VAL A 185 5.54 -8.10 -30.94
C VAL A 185 5.50 -9.60 -31.10
N SER A 186 4.49 -10.23 -30.50
CA SER A 186 4.22 -11.67 -30.62
C SER A 186 2.90 -11.90 -31.35
N LEU A 187 2.93 -12.78 -32.35
CA LEU A 187 1.74 -13.28 -33.04
C LEU A 187 1.34 -14.62 -32.42
N MET A 188 0.07 -14.78 -32.08
CA MET A 188 -0.49 -16.02 -31.59
C MET A 188 -0.95 -16.86 -32.78
N GLU A 189 -0.51 -18.12 -32.84
CA GLU A 189 -0.77 -19.05 -33.95
C GLU A 189 -2.21 -19.64 -33.94
N SER A 190 -3.22 -18.82 -33.63
CA SER A 190 -4.64 -19.16 -33.76
C SER A 190 -5.24 -18.37 -34.93
N PHE A 191 -6.17 -18.91 -35.72
CA PHE A 191 -6.91 -18.12 -36.72
C PHE A 191 -8.31 -17.74 -36.19
N PRO A 192 -8.72 -16.45 -36.24
CA PRO A 192 -7.93 -15.29 -36.68
C PRO A 192 -6.73 -15.01 -35.77
N LEU A 193 -5.62 -14.57 -36.37
CA LEU A 193 -4.37 -14.23 -35.69
C LEU A 193 -4.61 -13.13 -34.68
N GLN A 194 -3.97 -13.27 -33.52
CA GLN A 194 -3.94 -12.25 -32.49
C GLN A 194 -2.51 -11.73 -32.35
N ALA A 195 -2.35 -10.43 -32.15
CA ALA A 195 -1.06 -9.79 -31.92
C ALA A 195 -1.01 -9.15 -30.54
N SER A 196 0.10 -9.33 -29.83
CA SER A 196 0.36 -8.69 -28.55
C SER A 196 1.71 -7.99 -28.59
N ALA A 197 1.73 -6.70 -28.24
CA ALA A 197 2.94 -5.92 -28.05
C ALA A 197 3.31 -5.94 -26.57
N ARG A 198 4.50 -6.46 -26.25
CA ARG A 198 5.08 -6.48 -24.90
C ARG A 198 6.01 -5.28 -24.73
N LEU A 199 5.65 -4.39 -23.82
CA LEU A 199 6.43 -3.21 -23.45
C LEU A 199 7.21 -3.54 -22.17
N VAL A 200 8.52 -3.30 -22.17
CA VAL A 200 9.38 -3.47 -20.99
C VAL A 200 10.12 -2.17 -20.73
N GLY A 201 10.17 -1.75 -19.47
CA GLY A 201 10.86 -0.53 -19.09
C GLY A 201 10.93 -0.31 -17.59
N ASN A 202 11.18 0.93 -17.19
CA ASN A 202 11.29 1.34 -15.79
C ASN A 202 10.57 2.66 -15.53
N PHE A 203 9.87 2.77 -14.41
CA PHE A 203 9.44 4.05 -13.85
C PHE A 203 10.59 4.74 -13.14
N ALA A 204 10.57 6.08 -13.11
CA ALA A 204 11.63 6.89 -12.50
C ALA A 204 11.64 6.86 -10.96
N ASP A 205 10.56 6.40 -10.33
CA ASP A 205 10.40 6.35 -8.89
C ASP A 205 9.46 5.22 -8.44
N GLY A 206 9.38 5.01 -7.12
CA GLY A 206 8.56 3.96 -6.51
C GLY A 206 7.05 4.21 -6.45
N CYS A 207 6.56 5.36 -6.91
CA CYS A 207 5.13 5.71 -6.83
C CYS A 207 4.46 5.78 -8.20
N THR A 208 5.24 5.97 -9.26
CA THR A 208 4.72 6.07 -10.60
C THR A 208 4.16 4.71 -11.02
N SER A 209 2.96 4.71 -11.60
CA SER A 209 2.33 3.51 -12.13
C SER A 209 1.76 3.75 -13.53
N LEU A 210 1.59 2.66 -14.28
CA LEU A 210 0.97 2.69 -15.60
C LEU A 210 -0.55 2.73 -15.43
N ALA A 211 -1.18 3.82 -15.85
CA ALA A 211 -2.63 3.96 -15.77
C ALA A 211 -3.33 3.24 -16.93
N LYS A 212 -2.82 3.41 -18.15
CA LYS A 212 -3.31 2.74 -19.36
C LYS A 212 -2.31 2.90 -20.50
N VAL A 213 -2.48 2.13 -21.57
CA VAL A 213 -1.81 2.37 -22.86
C VAL A 213 -2.86 2.75 -23.89
N GLU A 214 -2.72 3.94 -24.48
CA GLU A 214 -3.58 4.34 -25.59
C GLU A 214 -3.00 3.80 -26.90
N THR A 215 -3.86 3.18 -27.72
CA THR A 215 -3.47 2.59 -29.00
C THR A 215 -4.16 3.35 -30.13
N MET A 216 -3.39 3.83 -31.09
CA MET A 216 -3.90 4.43 -32.32
C MET A 216 -3.29 3.73 -33.53
N ARG A 217 -4.09 3.46 -34.56
CA ARG A 217 -3.60 2.88 -35.81
C ARG A 217 -3.88 3.80 -36.99
N GLU A 218 -2.83 4.10 -37.75
CA GLU A 218 -2.91 4.82 -39.02
C GLU A 218 -2.26 3.98 -40.12
N GLY A 219 -3.07 3.41 -41.00
CA GLY A 219 -2.60 2.47 -42.03
C GLY A 219 -1.94 1.24 -41.39
N ASN A 220 -0.65 1.06 -41.67
CA ASN A 220 0.16 -0.07 -41.18
C ASN A 220 0.96 0.26 -39.90
N GLN A 221 0.78 1.46 -39.33
CA GLN A 221 1.48 1.87 -38.11
C GLN A 221 0.52 1.85 -36.92
N PHE A 222 0.93 1.16 -35.85
CA PHE A 222 0.33 1.22 -34.53
C PHE A 222 1.20 2.12 -33.63
N THR A 223 0.62 3.18 -33.10
CA THR A 223 1.27 4.06 -32.12
C THR A 223 0.69 3.74 -30.75
N LEU A 224 1.53 3.26 -29.83
CA LEU A 224 1.16 3.02 -28.45
C LEU A 224 1.70 4.16 -27.58
N THR A 225 0.84 4.71 -26.72
CA THR A 225 1.18 5.80 -25.81
C THR A 225 0.89 5.36 -24.38
N PRO A 226 1.92 4.89 -23.64
CA PRO A 226 1.81 4.63 -22.22
C PRO A 226 1.50 5.92 -21.45
N ILE A 227 0.38 5.90 -20.72
CA ILE A 227 -0.04 6.98 -19.83
C ILE A 227 0.32 6.55 -18.40
N VAL A 228 1.35 7.19 -17.84
CA VAL A 228 1.82 6.93 -16.47
C VAL A 228 1.44 8.08 -15.55
N THR A 229 1.08 7.75 -14.31
CA THR A 229 0.64 8.71 -13.31
C THR A 229 1.49 8.62 -12.06
N ARG A 230 1.67 9.75 -11.39
CA ARG A 230 2.43 9.87 -10.15
C ARG A 230 1.63 10.67 -9.12
N PRO A 231 1.44 10.16 -7.90
CA PRO A 231 0.81 10.91 -6.80
C PRO A 231 1.69 12.12 -6.40
N ALA A 232 1.09 13.29 -6.29
CA ALA A 232 1.77 14.54 -5.95
C ALA A 232 2.03 14.68 -4.45
N ASP A 233 1.19 14.05 -3.62
CA ASP A 233 1.16 14.26 -2.18
C ASP A 233 1.93 13.18 -1.40
N MET A 234 2.62 12.26 -2.10
CA MET A 234 3.45 11.23 -1.48
C MET A 234 4.94 11.46 -1.70
N MET A 235 5.72 11.05 -0.69
CA MET A 235 7.16 10.94 -0.76
C MET A 235 7.51 9.59 -1.39
N CYS A 236 8.26 9.62 -2.50
CA CYS A 236 8.54 8.45 -3.32
C CYS A 236 10.03 8.11 -3.28
N THR A 237 10.36 6.83 -3.44
CA THR A 237 11.75 6.41 -3.56
C THR A 237 12.32 6.88 -4.91
N GLU A 238 13.58 7.30 -4.94
CA GLU A 238 14.27 7.72 -6.18
C GLU A 238 14.90 6.52 -6.93
N ALA A 239 14.33 5.32 -6.76
CA ALA A 239 14.82 4.10 -7.39
C ALA A 239 13.99 3.76 -8.62
N LEU A 240 14.65 3.27 -9.68
CA LEU A 240 13.97 2.76 -10.86
C LEU A 240 13.15 1.52 -10.50
N VAL A 241 11.87 1.53 -10.90
CA VAL A 241 10.97 0.38 -10.72
C VAL A 241 10.62 -0.23 -12.08
N PRO A 242 10.96 -1.51 -12.32
CA PRO A 242 10.68 -2.15 -13.59
C PRO A 242 9.18 -2.35 -13.80
N PHE A 243 8.72 -2.23 -15.05
CA PHE A 243 7.37 -2.57 -15.47
C PHE A 243 7.38 -3.42 -16.75
N GLU A 244 6.34 -4.23 -16.89
CA GLU A 244 6.08 -5.03 -18.08
C GLU A 244 4.58 -4.98 -18.37
N GLU A 245 4.21 -4.63 -19.60
CA GLU A 245 2.80 -4.54 -20.02
C GLU A 245 2.60 -5.22 -21.37
N ASN A 246 1.55 -6.04 -21.49
CA ASN A 246 1.17 -6.69 -22.74
C ASN A 246 -0.08 -6.03 -23.32
N VAL A 247 0.08 -5.36 -24.46
CA VAL A 247 -0.98 -4.62 -25.15
C VAL A 247 -1.48 -5.42 -26.34
N SER A 248 -2.77 -5.78 -26.33
CA SER A 248 -3.41 -6.41 -27.48
C SER A 248 -3.55 -5.42 -28.63
N LEU A 249 -3.15 -5.83 -29.84
CA LEU A 249 -3.29 -5.04 -31.05
C LEU A 249 -4.50 -5.54 -31.85
N ASP A 250 -5.39 -4.62 -32.21
CA ASP A 250 -6.52 -4.94 -33.08
C ASP A 250 -6.03 -5.13 -34.53
N ILE A 251 -5.82 -6.41 -34.88
CA ILE A 251 -5.35 -6.84 -36.20
C ILE A 251 -6.43 -7.57 -37.00
N GLN A 252 -7.68 -7.58 -36.55
CA GLN A 252 -8.76 -8.26 -37.25
C GLN A 252 -9.13 -7.52 -38.54
N GLY A 253 -9.34 -8.26 -39.62
CA GLY A 253 -9.66 -7.73 -40.95
C GLY A 253 -8.50 -6.99 -41.62
N LEU A 254 -7.27 -7.11 -41.09
CA LEU A 254 -6.09 -6.50 -41.70
C LEU A 254 -5.56 -7.36 -42.85
N PRO A 255 -5.19 -6.76 -43.99
CA PRO A 255 -4.60 -7.48 -45.11
C PRO A 255 -3.19 -7.98 -44.77
N ALA A 256 -2.71 -8.97 -45.53
CA ALA A 256 -1.34 -9.42 -45.50
C ALA A 256 -0.37 -8.24 -45.72
N GLY A 257 0.69 -8.18 -44.93
CA GLY A 257 1.66 -7.08 -45.00
C GLY A 257 2.47 -6.91 -43.73
N THR A 258 3.42 -5.99 -43.77
CA THR A 258 4.27 -5.60 -42.64
C THR A 258 3.67 -4.40 -41.93
N TYR A 259 3.59 -4.50 -40.61
CA TYR A 259 3.06 -3.51 -39.69
C TYR A 259 4.14 -3.11 -38.71
N THR A 260 4.15 -1.83 -38.34
CA THR A 260 5.11 -1.26 -37.39
C THR A 260 4.39 -0.83 -36.13
N VAL A 261 4.89 -1.24 -34.98
CA VAL A 261 4.47 -0.76 -33.66
C VAL A 261 5.49 0.26 -33.18
N VAL A 262 5.05 1.44 -32.79
CA VAL A 262 5.89 2.56 -32.34
C VAL A 262 5.47 2.99 -30.94
N VAL A 263 6.44 3.12 -30.05
CA VAL A 263 6.26 3.61 -28.68
C VAL A 263 7.36 4.62 -28.38
N GLY A 264 7.01 5.91 -28.42
CA GLY A 264 8.01 6.98 -28.34
C GLY A 264 9.03 6.87 -29.48
N GLU A 265 10.29 6.62 -29.15
CA GLU A 265 11.40 6.46 -30.11
C GLU A 265 11.70 5.01 -30.48
N ILE A 266 11.10 4.03 -29.77
CA ILE A 266 11.33 2.61 -29.99
C ILE A 266 10.26 2.06 -30.94
N SER A 267 10.67 1.18 -31.85
CA SER A 267 9.75 0.54 -32.78
C SER A 267 10.07 -0.94 -32.99
N ALA A 268 9.03 -1.73 -33.25
CA ALA A 268 9.11 -3.14 -33.63
C ALA A 268 8.22 -3.40 -34.84
N GLU A 269 8.51 -4.46 -35.60
CA GLU A 269 7.74 -4.84 -36.78
C GLU A 269 7.19 -6.26 -36.65
N PHE A 270 6.04 -6.50 -37.25
CA PHE A 270 5.48 -7.83 -37.45
C PHE A 270 4.87 -7.94 -38.84
N THR A 271 4.76 -9.18 -39.35
CA THR A 271 4.22 -9.45 -40.68
C THR A 271 3.04 -10.40 -40.57
N LEU A 272 1.95 -10.05 -41.27
CA LEU A 272 0.84 -10.96 -41.54
C LEU A 272 1.10 -11.63 -42.89
N ASP A 273 1.31 -12.94 -42.90
CA ASP A 273 1.59 -13.71 -44.12
C ASP A 273 0.36 -13.85 -45.03
N VAL A 274 -0.84 -13.76 -44.45
CA VAL A 274 -2.15 -13.84 -45.11
C VAL A 274 -3.09 -12.79 -44.53
N ASP A 275 -4.17 -12.47 -45.25
CA ASP A 275 -5.24 -11.60 -44.75
C ASP A 275 -5.85 -12.20 -43.47
N ASN A 276 -6.05 -11.37 -42.45
CA ASN A 276 -6.49 -11.79 -41.12
C ASN A 276 -7.99 -11.59 -40.91
N GLU A 277 -8.83 -12.28 -41.69
CA GLU A 277 -10.30 -12.21 -41.62
C GLU A 277 -10.94 -13.09 -40.53
#